data_AF-A0A849H5I1-F1
#
_entry.id   AF-A0A849H5I1-F1
#
_cell.length_a   1.000
_cell.length_b   1.000
_cell.length_c   1.000
_cell.angle_alpha   90.00
_cell.angle_beta   90.00
_cell.angle_gamma   90.00
#
_symmetry.space_group_name_H-M   'P 1'
#
loop_
_entity.id
_entity.type
_entity.pdbx_description
1 polymer ?
#
loop_
_entity_poly.entity_id
_entity_poly.type
_entity_poly.pdbx_seq_one_letter_code
_entity_poly.pdbx_strand_id
1 'polypeptide(L)'
;MTRQVGGAELTGSTVLILGGAGLVGEAVARALLHHNPRRVVVAGLMKEEAEESVAELRAEFKDSESAIDPYWGNLFVPAEMKDRPRSELLEDPAALDLLIHDLYGELTDEVFHRSALGALLVDVKPDIVIDSINTAGALAYQNFFSSAMDLLKSARDGGADRREVEQHLASSYLPQLIRHTQVSLRGMTEVGTRVYLKIGTVGTGGMGMNIPFTHSEERPSRMLMAKSSLAGAHTLLLYLMARTPGGPAVKEIKPTAAISWKGLGHGPIKFRYHTLNRCDAVAPLPLDEAFLPEASRGYRCLDEPIEGVYLHSGENGLFSLGEFETLTALGLMEFVTPEEIASNVLQEVLAHPTGRDVVASLDAATMGPTYRAGVLRSAAIDRMEEMEAELGVESVAYEMLGPPRLTKLLFEGAILKRLFRTYEAATQLDPEETAARAQVLVDTDDDFRQRIVSTGVPILVQDGATVLRGPVVKVLPPEGPLQDNVVDAGWVDLRPQNWETWKERISTVLKEQRESPGVDAGSRSDHDYGHSDETLRPGRMAAWVFRIEDEGDRIKW
;
A
#
# COMPACT_ATOMS: atom_id res chain seq x y z
N MET A 1 24.85 -11.58 3.00
CA MET A 1 24.54 -11.33 4.43
C MET A 1 23.04 -11.49 4.57
N THR A 2 22.57 -12.65 5.01
CA THR A 2 21.15 -12.89 5.32
C THR A 2 20.79 -12.03 6.51
N ARG A 3 19.98 -10.98 6.31
CA ARG A 3 19.35 -10.30 7.45
C ARG A 3 18.42 -11.34 8.08
N GLN A 4 18.56 -11.57 9.38
CA GLN A 4 17.62 -12.43 10.09
C GLN A 4 16.21 -11.90 9.85
N VAL A 5 15.38 -12.69 9.17
CA VAL A 5 13.92 -12.59 9.25
C VAL A 5 13.55 -13.06 10.66
N GLY A 6 13.79 -12.19 11.64
CA GLY A 6 13.65 -12.46 13.06
C GLY A 6 12.85 -11.34 13.70
N GLY A 7 12.00 -11.68 14.66
CA GLY A 7 11.16 -10.73 15.40
C GLY A 7 11.96 -9.55 15.95
N ALA A 8 11.25 -8.47 16.27
CA ALA A 8 11.89 -7.31 16.84
C ALA A 8 12.21 -7.55 18.32
N GLU A 9 13.42 -7.18 18.74
CA GLU A 9 13.73 -7.08 20.16
C GLU A 9 13.00 -5.85 20.70
N LEU A 10 12.14 -6.05 21.71
CA LEU A 10 11.35 -4.97 22.28
C LEU A 10 12.17 -4.07 23.19
N THR A 11 13.11 -4.63 23.95
CA THR A 11 13.99 -3.87 24.84
C THR A 11 14.76 -2.82 24.06
N GLY A 12 14.66 -1.56 24.47
CA GLY A 12 15.38 -0.45 23.81
C GLY A 12 14.78 0.03 22.48
N SER A 13 13.69 -0.57 22.01
CA SER A 13 13.02 -0.20 20.76
C SER A 13 12.10 1.01 20.90
N THR A 14 11.79 1.66 19.76
CA THR A 14 10.78 2.70 19.63
C THR A 14 9.56 2.13 18.93
N VAL A 15 8.42 2.11 19.62
CA VAL A 15 7.17 1.58 19.11
C VAL A 15 6.18 2.71 18.85
N LEU A 16 5.62 2.76 17.64
CA LEU A 16 4.53 3.65 17.27
C LEU A 16 3.24 2.85 17.14
N ILE A 17 2.20 3.23 17.88
CA ILE A 17 0.89 2.59 17.83
C ILE A 17 -0.11 3.56 17.19
N LEU A 18 -0.44 3.33 15.92
CA LEU A 18 -1.46 4.09 15.19
C LEU A 18 -2.85 3.62 15.63
N GLY A 19 -3.71 4.52 16.10
CA GLY A 19 -4.95 4.14 16.76
C GLY A 19 -4.73 3.64 18.20
N GLY A 20 -3.64 4.06 18.84
CA GLY A 20 -3.21 3.65 20.17
C GLY A 20 -4.16 4.04 21.30
N ALA A 21 -4.89 5.15 21.16
CA ALA A 21 -5.89 5.58 22.14
C ALA A 21 -7.20 4.76 22.06
N GLY A 22 -7.34 3.90 21.05
CA GLY A 22 -8.48 3.00 20.89
C GLY A 22 -8.34 1.75 21.76
N LEU A 23 -9.46 1.05 21.96
CA LEU A 23 -9.58 -0.14 22.82
C LEU A 23 -8.47 -1.18 22.61
N VAL A 24 -8.18 -1.52 21.35
CA VAL A 24 -7.14 -2.51 21.01
C VAL A 24 -5.75 -1.91 21.13
N GLY A 25 -5.56 -0.67 20.68
CA GLY A 25 -4.27 0.01 20.72
C GLY A 25 -3.74 0.16 22.14
N GLU A 26 -4.63 0.44 23.09
CA GLU A 26 -4.28 0.58 24.50
C GLU A 26 -3.88 -0.76 25.13
N ALA A 27 -4.62 -1.85 24.85
CA ALA A 27 -4.26 -3.19 25.31
C ALA A 27 -2.91 -3.64 24.73
N VAL A 28 -2.63 -3.30 23.46
CA VAL A 28 -1.32 -3.52 22.84
C VAL A 28 -0.24 -2.70 23.54
N ALA A 29 -0.48 -1.43 23.84
CA ALA A 29 0.47 -0.59 24.56
C ALA A 29 0.82 -1.20 25.94
N ARG A 30 -0.19 -1.62 26.71
CA ARG A 30 -0.01 -2.31 28.00
C ARG A 30 0.81 -3.58 27.83
N ALA A 31 0.51 -4.41 26.83
CA ALA A 31 1.25 -5.65 26.58
C ALA A 31 2.73 -5.37 26.25
N LEU A 32 3.02 -4.38 25.42
CA LEU A 32 4.38 -4.02 25.00
C LEU A 32 5.20 -3.37 26.13
N LEU A 33 4.58 -2.53 26.97
CA LEU A 33 5.27 -1.82 28.06
C LEU A 33 5.88 -2.76 29.10
N HIS A 34 5.34 -3.96 29.28
CA HIS A 34 5.92 -5.01 30.11
C HIS A 34 7.29 -5.51 29.61
N HIS A 35 7.66 -5.21 28.36
CA HIS A 35 8.93 -5.59 27.74
C HIS A 35 9.96 -4.45 27.68
N ASN A 36 9.71 -3.34 28.39
CA ASN A 36 10.63 -2.19 28.52
C ASN A 36 11.18 -1.63 27.19
N PRO A 37 10.30 -1.27 26.24
CA PRO A 37 10.72 -0.48 25.09
C PRO A 37 11.32 0.85 25.53
N ARG A 38 12.24 1.43 24.73
CA ARG A 38 12.77 2.76 25.02
C ARG A 38 11.67 3.82 24.97
N ARG A 39 10.77 3.71 23.99
CA ARG A 39 9.71 4.69 23.73
C ARG A 39 8.48 4.03 23.12
N VAL A 40 7.29 4.42 23.59
CA VAL A 40 5.99 4.06 23.02
C VAL A 40 5.22 5.34 22.69
N VAL A 41 4.88 5.52 21.43
CA VAL A 41 4.06 6.66 20.96
C VAL A 41 2.64 6.16 20.72
N VAL A 42 1.69 6.75 21.43
CA VAL A 42 0.26 6.43 21.36
C VAL A 42 -0.42 7.46 20.46
N ALA A 43 -0.72 7.09 19.22
CA ALA A 43 -1.35 7.99 18.25
C ALA A 43 -2.87 7.80 18.23
N GLY A 44 -3.63 8.84 18.57
CA GLY A 44 -5.09 8.89 18.50
C GLY A 44 -5.60 9.83 17.39
N LEU A 45 -6.93 9.92 17.22
CA LEU A 45 -7.52 10.94 16.36
C LEU A 45 -7.65 12.27 17.11
N MET A 46 -8.22 12.22 18.31
CA MET A 46 -8.43 13.39 19.17
C MET A 46 -7.27 13.56 20.15
N LYS A 47 -6.94 14.82 20.44
CA LYS A 47 -5.88 15.17 21.37
C LYS A 47 -6.18 14.66 22.78
N GLU A 48 -7.40 14.91 23.24
CA GLU A 48 -7.85 14.59 24.60
C GLU A 48 -7.77 13.07 24.86
N GLU A 49 -8.22 12.26 23.91
CA GLU A 49 -8.18 10.79 24.02
C GLU A 49 -6.74 10.26 24.06
N ALA A 50 -5.84 10.84 23.26
CA ALA A 50 -4.43 10.43 23.26
C ALA A 50 -3.72 10.84 24.57
N GLU A 51 -3.96 12.05 25.06
CA GLU A 51 -3.39 12.53 26.32
C GLU A 51 -3.92 11.75 27.54
N GLU A 52 -5.23 11.44 27.56
CA GLU A 52 -5.86 10.62 28.61
C GLU A 52 -5.26 9.21 28.63
N SER A 53 -5.20 8.52 27.48
CA SER A 53 -4.63 7.20 27.36
C SER A 53 -3.17 7.15 27.85
N VAL A 54 -2.36 8.14 27.47
CA VAL A 54 -0.96 8.22 27.91
C VAL A 54 -0.86 8.51 29.42
N ALA A 55 -1.74 9.34 29.98
CA ALA A 55 -1.76 9.60 31.42
C ALA A 55 -2.07 8.33 32.22
N GLU A 56 -3.04 7.53 31.76
CA GLU A 56 -3.38 6.24 32.38
C GLU A 56 -2.22 5.24 32.31
N LEU A 57 -1.61 5.08 31.13
CA LEU A 57 -0.46 4.19 30.94
C LEU A 57 0.74 4.64 31.80
N ARG A 58 1.03 5.94 31.89
CA ARG A 58 2.10 6.45 32.76
C ARG A 58 1.81 6.22 34.24
N ALA A 59 0.54 6.28 34.66
CA ALA A 59 0.15 6.03 36.04
C ALA A 59 0.30 4.55 36.42
N GLU A 60 -0.05 3.64 35.52
CA GLU A 60 0.09 2.19 35.69
C GLU A 60 1.56 1.74 35.63
N PHE A 61 2.32 2.24 34.65
CA PHE A 61 3.72 1.88 34.41
C PHE A 61 4.69 2.92 34.99
N LYS A 62 4.38 3.46 36.17
CA LYS A 62 5.17 4.51 36.85
C LYS A 62 6.65 4.15 37.11
N ASP A 63 6.92 2.85 37.24
CA ASP A 63 8.25 2.30 37.51
C ASP A 63 8.98 1.89 36.21
N SER A 64 8.37 2.08 35.04
CA SER A 64 8.99 1.82 33.75
C SER A 64 9.90 2.97 33.33
N GLU A 65 11.06 2.64 32.75
CA GLU A 65 11.96 3.62 32.13
C GLU A 65 11.52 4.03 30.71
N SER A 66 10.44 3.42 30.19
CA SER A 66 9.92 3.68 28.85
C SER A 66 9.33 5.09 28.74
N ALA A 67 9.74 5.87 27.73
CA ALA A 67 9.05 7.12 27.40
C ALA A 67 7.70 6.83 26.74
N ILE A 68 6.58 7.31 27.30
CA ILE A 68 5.24 7.10 26.74
C ILE A 68 4.72 8.45 26.25
N ASP A 69 4.55 8.67 24.95
CA ASP A 69 4.21 9.99 24.38
C ASP A 69 2.88 9.97 23.60
N PRO A 70 2.06 11.03 23.69
CA PRO A 70 0.86 11.15 22.88
C PRO A 70 1.17 11.73 21.50
N TYR A 71 0.39 11.31 20.50
CA TYR A 71 0.27 11.97 19.21
C TYR A 71 -1.20 11.99 18.78
N TRP A 72 -1.63 12.97 17.99
CA TRP A 72 -3.01 13.03 17.51
C TRP A 72 -3.15 13.64 16.11
N GLY A 73 -4.32 13.44 15.51
CA GLY A 73 -4.73 14.04 14.25
C GLY A 73 -5.01 13.00 13.15
N ASN A 74 -5.66 13.47 12.09
CA ASN A 74 -5.98 12.68 10.92
C ASN A 74 -4.72 12.36 10.08
N LEU A 75 -4.37 11.09 9.98
CA LEU A 75 -3.19 10.62 9.25
C LEU A 75 -3.40 10.46 7.73
N PHE A 76 -4.62 10.71 7.24
CA PHE A 76 -4.99 10.59 5.82
C PHE A 76 -4.95 11.93 5.06
N VAL A 77 -4.39 12.98 5.67
CA VAL A 77 -4.34 14.35 5.12
C VAL A 77 -2.96 14.97 5.33
N PRO A 78 -2.65 16.14 4.74
CA PRO A 78 -1.43 16.88 5.05
C PRO A 78 -1.31 17.24 6.54
N ALA A 79 -0.09 17.28 7.07
CA ALA A 79 0.22 17.52 8.47
C ALA A 79 -0.41 18.82 9.01
N GLU A 80 -0.38 19.89 8.23
CA GLU A 80 -0.98 21.18 8.59
C GLU A 80 -2.52 21.13 8.75
N MET A 81 -3.15 20.10 8.16
CA MET A 81 -4.59 19.91 8.15
C MET A 81 -5.05 18.79 9.11
N LYS A 82 -4.12 18.11 9.78
CA LYS A 82 -4.43 16.89 10.57
C LYS A 82 -5.43 17.12 11.70
N ASP A 83 -5.48 18.34 12.24
CA ASP A 83 -6.35 18.70 13.37
C ASP A 83 -7.69 19.30 12.92
N ARG A 84 -7.92 19.45 11.60
CA ARG A 84 -9.16 19.99 11.04
C ARG A 84 -10.19 18.87 10.77
N PRO A 85 -11.47 19.05 11.12
CA PRO A 85 -12.53 18.15 10.71
C PRO A 85 -12.59 18.00 9.18
N ARG A 86 -12.86 16.78 8.71
CA ARG A 86 -12.91 16.49 7.28
C ARG A 86 -13.96 17.34 6.55
N SER A 87 -15.10 17.62 7.17
CA SER A 87 -16.14 18.48 6.59
C SER A 87 -15.61 19.87 6.23
N GLU A 88 -14.79 20.47 7.10
CA GLU A 88 -14.20 21.78 6.85
C GLU A 88 -13.17 21.74 5.70
N LEU A 89 -12.43 20.63 5.57
CA LEU A 89 -11.48 20.45 4.46
C LEU A 89 -12.18 20.35 3.11
N LEU A 90 -13.36 19.71 3.07
CA LEU A 90 -14.16 19.58 1.84
C LEU A 90 -14.91 20.89 1.48
N GLU A 91 -15.01 21.82 2.43
CA GLU A 91 -15.62 23.13 2.22
C GLU A 91 -14.63 24.21 1.76
N ASP A 92 -13.34 24.04 2.09
CA ASP A 92 -12.22 24.90 1.75
C ASP A 92 -11.62 24.54 0.37
N PRO A 93 -11.74 25.40 -0.65
CA PRO A 93 -11.28 25.10 -2.00
C PRO A 93 -9.77 24.80 -2.10
N ALA A 94 -8.94 25.49 -1.31
CA ALA A 94 -7.49 25.28 -1.35
C ALA A 94 -7.10 23.96 -0.68
N ALA A 95 -7.77 23.61 0.42
CA ALA A 95 -7.55 22.32 1.08
C ALA A 95 -8.03 21.14 0.24
N LEU A 96 -9.18 21.28 -0.44
CA LEU A 96 -9.73 20.26 -1.32
C LEU A 96 -8.83 20.00 -2.53
N ASP A 97 -8.36 21.06 -3.20
CA ASP A 97 -7.44 20.96 -4.34
C ASP A 97 -6.13 20.27 -3.95
N LEU A 98 -5.53 20.66 -2.82
CA LEU A 98 -4.33 20.03 -2.28
C LEU A 98 -4.55 18.55 -1.97
N LEU A 99 -5.68 18.20 -1.32
CA LEU A 99 -6.01 16.83 -0.99
C LEU A 99 -6.15 15.97 -2.25
N ILE A 100 -6.81 16.48 -3.29
CA ILE A 100 -6.99 15.76 -4.56
C ILE A 100 -5.65 15.58 -5.27
N HIS A 101 -4.83 16.63 -5.34
CA HIS A 101 -3.52 16.55 -5.94
C HIS A 101 -2.64 15.52 -5.22
N ASP A 102 -2.67 15.50 -3.88
CA ASP A 102 -1.93 14.51 -3.09
C ASP A 102 -2.46 13.09 -3.27
N LEU A 103 -3.77 12.92 -3.41
CA LEU A 103 -4.36 11.59 -3.61
C LEU A 103 -4.09 11.03 -5.00
N TYR A 104 -4.24 11.84 -6.05
CA TYR A 104 -4.23 11.39 -7.44
C TYR A 104 -2.93 11.66 -8.20
N GLY A 105 -2.08 12.58 -7.72
CA GLY A 105 -0.80 12.93 -8.34
C GLY A 105 0.31 11.92 -8.06
N GLU A 106 1.55 12.27 -8.42
CA GLU A 106 2.72 11.44 -8.12
C GLU A 106 3.12 11.54 -6.63
N LEU A 107 3.72 10.48 -6.07
CA LEU A 107 4.30 10.55 -4.72
C LEU A 107 5.68 11.24 -4.77
N THR A 108 5.69 12.56 -4.85
CA THR A 108 6.95 13.31 -4.77
C THR A 108 7.47 13.38 -3.33
N ASP A 109 8.74 13.78 -3.16
CA ASP A 109 9.32 14.04 -1.85
C ASP A 109 8.53 15.08 -1.07
N GLU A 110 8.04 16.11 -1.75
CA GLU A 110 7.23 17.16 -1.14
C GLU A 110 5.89 16.59 -0.62
N VAL A 111 5.19 15.79 -1.44
CA VAL A 111 3.92 15.14 -1.04
C VAL A 111 4.14 14.24 0.17
N PHE A 112 5.22 13.45 0.18
CA PHE A 112 5.56 12.59 1.31
C PHE A 112 5.82 13.38 2.60
N HIS A 113 6.69 14.39 2.57
CA HIS A 113 7.06 15.15 3.77
C HIS A 113 5.91 16.01 4.30
N ARG A 114 5.00 16.50 3.44
CA ARG A 114 3.80 17.22 3.91
C ARG A 114 2.72 16.30 4.46
N SER A 115 2.74 15.00 4.14
CA SER A 115 1.71 14.07 4.64
C SER A 115 1.81 13.90 6.16
N ALA A 116 0.68 13.87 6.87
CA ALA A 116 0.68 13.73 8.33
C ALA A 116 1.36 12.43 8.80
N LEU A 117 1.12 11.32 8.08
CA LEU A 117 1.76 10.04 8.39
C LEU A 117 3.26 10.03 8.06
N GLY A 118 3.67 10.59 6.92
CA GLY A 118 5.09 10.67 6.53
C GLY A 118 5.88 11.50 7.55
N ALA A 119 5.36 12.68 7.91
CA ALA A 119 5.95 13.53 8.94
C ALA A 119 6.07 12.81 10.30
N LEU A 120 5.02 12.10 10.72
CA LEU A 120 5.03 11.32 11.96
C LEU A 120 6.10 10.21 11.95
N LEU A 121 6.22 9.47 10.84
CA LEU A 121 7.22 8.40 10.73
C LEU A 121 8.65 8.94 10.80
N VAL A 122 8.92 10.05 10.10
CA VAL A 122 10.25 10.71 10.09
C VAL A 122 10.60 11.31 11.45
N ASP A 123 9.62 11.88 12.17
CA ASP A 123 9.82 12.44 13.50
C ASP A 123 10.07 11.34 14.56
N VAL A 124 9.21 10.32 14.59
CA VAL A 124 9.28 9.26 15.61
C VAL A 124 10.41 8.26 15.35
N LYS A 125 10.70 7.96 14.08
CA LYS A 125 11.64 6.91 13.63
C LYS A 125 11.40 5.57 14.33
N PRO A 126 10.19 4.99 14.19
CA PRO A 126 9.84 3.77 14.91
C PRO A 126 10.58 2.56 14.38
N ASP A 127 11.10 1.74 15.30
CA ASP A 127 11.58 0.38 15.01
C ASP A 127 10.41 -0.56 14.70
N ILE A 128 9.26 -0.32 15.34
CA ILE A 128 8.04 -1.13 15.23
C ILE A 128 6.85 -0.21 15.07
N VAL A 129 6.00 -0.51 14.10
CA VAL A 129 4.70 0.16 13.90
C VAL A 129 3.59 -0.86 14.11
N ILE A 130 2.70 -0.59 15.07
CA ILE A 130 1.45 -1.32 15.23
C ILE A 130 0.31 -0.43 14.73
N ASP A 131 -0.38 -0.85 13.69
CA ASP A 131 -1.50 -0.11 13.13
C ASP A 131 -2.83 -0.74 13.55
N SER A 132 -3.44 -0.18 14.60
CA SER A 132 -4.78 -0.52 15.09
C SER A 132 -5.88 0.42 14.58
N ILE A 133 -5.60 1.32 13.62
CA ILE A 133 -6.63 2.15 13.00
C ILE A 133 -7.58 1.25 12.22
N ASN A 134 -8.89 1.41 12.37
CA ASN A 134 -9.84 0.75 11.46
C ASN A 134 -9.87 1.43 10.08
N THR A 135 -8.77 1.36 9.31
CA THR A 135 -8.58 2.08 8.03
C THR A 135 -9.73 1.84 7.06
N ALA A 136 -10.18 0.58 6.95
CA ALA A 136 -11.31 0.24 6.09
C ALA A 136 -12.61 0.92 6.56
N GLY A 137 -12.86 1.01 7.88
CA GLY A 137 -13.96 1.79 8.43
C GLY A 137 -13.80 3.29 8.18
N ALA A 138 -12.65 3.86 8.54
CA ALA A 138 -12.35 5.28 8.41
C ALA A 138 -12.53 5.81 6.97
N LEU A 139 -12.22 4.97 5.96
CA LEU A 139 -12.40 5.32 4.55
C LEU A 139 -13.80 4.97 4.02
N ALA A 140 -14.41 3.84 4.40
CA ALA A 140 -15.73 3.42 3.89
C ALA A 140 -16.87 4.36 4.30
N TYR A 141 -16.77 5.03 5.45
CA TYR A 141 -17.83 5.92 5.96
C TYR A 141 -17.82 7.33 5.33
N GLN A 142 -17.15 7.54 4.21
CA GLN A 142 -17.04 8.85 3.54
C GLN A 142 -18.13 9.14 2.49
N ASN A 143 -19.29 8.47 2.58
CA ASN A 143 -20.49 8.75 1.76
C ASN A 143 -20.31 8.69 0.22
N PHE A 144 -19.35 7.92 -0.30
CA PHE A 144 -19.08 7.84 -1.74
C PHE A 144 -20.31 7.50 -2.60
N PHE A 145 -21.15 6.54 -2.15
CA PHE A 145 -22.33 6.12 -2.93
C PHE A 145 -23.37 7.24 -3.04
N SER A 146 -23.62 7.98 -1.95
CA SER A 146 -24.51 9.13 -1.97
C SER A 146 -23.93 10.23 -2.86
N SER A 147 -22.65 10.55 -2.68
CA SER A 147 -21.94 11.55 -3.50
C SER A 147 -21.99 11.22 -5.01
N ALA A 148 -21.84 9.95 -5.38
CA ALA A 148 -21.96 9.52 -6.78
C ALA A 148 -23.37 9.74 -7.36
N MET A 149 -24.41 9.46 -6.56
CA MET A 149 -25.80 9.64 -6.98
C MET A 149 -26.17 11.12 -7.07
N ASP A 150 -25.67 11.94 -6.14
CA ASP A 150 -25.85 13.39 -6.16
C ASP A 150 -25.16 13.99 -7.40
N LEU A 151 -23.92 13.59 -7.68
CA LEU A 151 -23.18 14.03 -8.87
C LEU A 151 -23.90 13.62 -10.17
N LEU A 152 -24.44 12.40 -10.24
CA LEU A 152 -25.22 11.92 -11.38
C LEU A 152 -26.51 12.74 -11.56
N LYS A 153 -27.13 13.16 -10.46
CA LYS A 153 -28.31 14.02 -10.48
C LYS A 153 -27.94 15.41 -11.01
N SER A 154 -26.91 16.05 -10.48
CA SER A 154 -26.42 17.35 -10.99
C SER A 154 -26.06 17.29 -12.48
N ALA A 155 -25.42 16.20 -12.92
CA ALA A 155 -25.12 15.98 -14.34
C ALA A 155 -26.38 15.87 -15.22
N ARG A 156 -27.49 15.31 -14.71
CA ARG A 156 -28.77 15.26 -15.42
C ARG A 156 -29.51 16.59 -15.43
N ASP A 157 -29.36 17.38 -14.36
CA ASP A 157 -30.07 18.64 -14.15
C ASP A 157 -29.40 19.85 -14.81
N GLY A 158 -28.39 19.63 -15.68
CA GLY A 158 -27.75 20.68 -16.48
C GLY A 158 -26.23 20.69 -16.43
N GLY A 159 -25.60 19.81 -15.65
CA GLY A 159 -24.15 19.65 -15.52
C GLY A 159 -23.70 19.74 -14.06
N ALA A 160 -22.69 18.96 -13.71
CA ALA A 160 -22.03 19.07 -12.41
C ALA A 160 -20.94 20.15 -12.45
N ASP A 161 -20.82 20.93 -11.38
CA ASP A 161 -19.74 21.90 -11.28
C ASP A 161 -18.41 21.24 -10.87
N ARG A 162 -17.30 21.99 -11.02
CA ARG A 162 -15.95 21.50 -10.70
C ARG A 162 -15.85 21.05 -9.24
N ARG A 163 -16.49 21.77 -8.32
CA ARG A 163 -16.41 21.51 -6.87
C ARG A 163 -17.14 20.21 -6.51
N GLU A 164 -18.31 19.95 -7.10
CA GLU A 164 -19.04 18.70 -6.92
C GLU A 164 -18.20 17.50 -7.38
N VAL A 165 -17.52 17.63 -8.52
CA VAL A 165 -16.59 16.61 -9.03
C VAL A 165 -15.43 16.40 -8.05
N GLU A 166 -14.79 17.48 -7.60
CA GLU A 166 -13.66 17.44 -6.67
C GLU A 166 -14.04 16.80 -5.32
N GLN A 167 -15.18 17.18 -4.74
CA GLN A 167 -15.70 16.57 -3.52
C GLN A 167 -15.97 15.07 -3.70
N HIS A 168 -16.49 14.67 -4.85
CA HIS A 168 -16.67 13.26 -5.17
C HIS A 168 -15.33 12.51 -5.26
N LEU A 169 -14.34 13.05 -5.97
CA LEU A 169 -13.00 12.47 -6.06
C LEU A 169 -12.36 12.30 -4.67
N ALA A 170 -12.47 13.32 -3.80
CA ALA A 170 -11.97 13.26 -2.44
C ALA A 170 -12.65 12.16 -1.60
N SER A 171 -13.90 11.79 -1.90
CA SER A 171 -14.63 10.71 -1.22
C SER A 171 -14.25 9.30 -1.69
N SER A 172 -13.46 9.17 -2.76
CA SER A 172 -13.08 7.87 -3.33
C SER A 172 -12.13 7.11 -2.41
N TYR A 173 -12.47 5.85 -2.13
CA TYR A 173 -11.81 5.07 -1.10
C TYR A 173 -10.43 4.53 -1.52
N LEU A 174 -10.31 4.04 -2.77
CA LEU A 174 -9.12 3.34 -3.23
C LEU A 174 -7.89 4.26 -3.38
N PRO A 175 -8.01 5.48 -3.95
CA PRO A 175 -6.87 6.41 -4.01
C PRO A 175 -6.32 6.75 -2.62
N GLN A 176 -7.19 6.96 -1.63
CA GLN A 176 -6.81 7.18 -0.23
C GLN A 176 -6.06 5.98 0.35
N LEU A 177 -6.56 4.77 0.14
CA LEU A 177 -5.92 3.55 0.63
C LEU A 177 -4.55 3.33 -0.03
N ILE A 178 -4.46 3.47 -1.36
CA ILE A 178 -3.21 3.33 -2.11
C ILE A 178 -2.19 4.36 -1.64
N ARG A 179 -2.57 5.64 -1.54
CA ARG A 179 -1.69 6.70 -1.07
C ARG A 179 -1.19 6.43 0.34
N HIS A 180 -2.10 6.02 1.24
CA HIS A 180 -1.75 5.68 2.61
C HIS A 180 -0.71 4.56 2.66
N THR A 181 -0.91 3.46 1.91
CA THR A 181 0.08 2.37 1.81
C THR A 181 1.42 2.85 1.25
N GLN A 182 1.41 3.69 0.21
CA GLN A 182 2.64 4.23 -0.39
C GLN A 182 3.43 5.11 0.58
N VAL A 183 2.75 6.02 1.29
CA VAL A 183 3.37 6.88 2.33
C VAL A 183 3.91 6.01 3.47
N SER A 184 3.15 5.02 3.94
CA SER A 184 3.60 4.10 4.98
C SER A 184 4.87 3.35 4.57
N LEU A 185 4.88 2.71 3.39
CA LEU A 185 6.03 1.97 2.91
C LEU A 185 7.25 2.88 2.77
N ARG A 186 7.09 4.03 2.10
CA ARG A 186 8.19 4.99 1.91
C ARG A 186 8.77 5.44 3.26
N GLY A 187 7.93 5.88 4.18
CA GLY A 187 8.40 6.39 5.48
C GLY A 187 9.04 5.31 6.34
N MET A 188 8.47 4.10 6.37
CA MET A 188 9.04 2.97 7.12
C MET A 188 10.38 2.49 6.53
N THR A 189 10.51 2.48 5.21
CA THR A 189 11.79 2.18 4.54
C THR A 189 12.83 3.25 4.87
N GLU A 190 12.47 4.54 4.78
CA GLU A 190 13.37 5.67 5.03
C GLU A 190 13.93 5.68 6.47
N VAL A 191 13.09 5.37 7.46
CA VAL A 191 13.50 5.35 8.87
C VAL A 191 14.00 3.99 9.36
N GLY A 192 14.00 2.97 8.50
CA GLY A 192 14.49 1.64 8.82
C GLY A 192 13.60 0.85 9.79
N THR A 193 12.28 1.07 9.76
CA THR A 193 11.32 0.29 10.55
C THR A 193 11.48 -1.19 10.27
N ARG A 194 11.51 -2.01 11.33
CA ARG A 194 11.75 -3.46 11.25
C ARG A 194 10.46 -4.25 11.07
N VAL A 195 9.41 -3.88 11.82
CA VAL A 195 8.13 -4.60 11.83
C VAL A 195 6.97 -3.61 11.67
N TYR A 196 6.08 -3.92 10.75
CA TYR A 196 4.76 -3.30 10.62
C TYR A 196 3.68 -4.37 10.81
N LEU A 197 2.86 -4.21 11.84
CA LEU A 197 1.74 -5.12 12.12
C LEU A 197 0.42 -4.38 12.03
N LYS A 198 -0.44 -4.82 11.11
CA LYS A 198 -1.80 -4.31 10.97
C LYS A 198 -2.78 -5.14 11.81
N ILE A 199 -3.62 -4.46 12.59
CA ILE A 199 -4.84 -5.05 13.16
C ILE A 199 -5.99 -4.64 12.24
N GLY A 200 -6.33 -5.56 11.34
CA GLY A 200 -7.33 -5.34 10.31
C GLY A 200 -8.76 -5.62 10.78
N THR A 201 -9.69 -5.54 9.84
CA THR A 201 -11.08 -5.97 10.02
C THR A 201 -11.49 -6.84 8.83
N VAL A 202 -12.61 -7.54 8.94
CA VAL A 202 -13.31 -8.19 7.82
C VAL A 202 -14.59 -7.45 7.42
N GLY A 203 -14.93 -6.36 8.12
CA GLY A 203 -16.15 -5.58 7.90
C GLY A 203 -17.36 -6.13 8.65
N THR A 204 -17.63 -7.43 8.55
CA THR A 204 -18.83 -8.11 9.09
C THR A 204 -18.65 -8.74 10.47
N GLY A 205 -17.52 -8.52 11.15
CA GLY A 205 -17.23 -9.15 12.45
C GLY A 205 -17.15 -10.67 12.38
N GLY A 206 -16.71 -11.24 11.24
CA GLY A 206 -16.59 -12.69 11.04
C GLY A 206 -17.83 -13.37 10.47
N MET A 207 -18.96 -12.66 10.43
CA MET A 207 -20.21 -13.17 9.88
C MET A 207 -20.20 -13.19 8.34
N GLY A 208 -21.03 -14.05 7.76
CA GLY A 208 -21.25 -14.11 6.31
C GLY A 208 -22.10 -12.95 5.77
N MET A 209 -22.49 -13.07 4.49
CA MET A 209 -23.36 -12.10 3.81
C MET A 209 -24.75 -11.96 4.44
N ASN A 210 -25.15 -12.91 5.27
CA ASN A 210 -26.44 -12.95 5.97
C ASN A 210 -26.38 -12.33 7.38
N ILE A 211 -25.40 -11.47 7.67
CA ILE A 211 -25.22 -10.82 8.96
C ILE A 211 -26.52 -10.12 9.44
N PRO A 212 -27.01 -10.41 10.67
CA PRO A 212 -28.27 -9.85 11.16
C PRO A 212 -28.12 -8.43 11.73
N PHE A 213 -26.89 -7.97 12.00
CA PHE A 213 -26.58 -6.70 12.66
C PHE A 213 -26.37 -5.55 11.67
N THR A 214 -27.41 -5.18 10.92
CA THR A 214 -27.35 -4.07 9.94
C THR A 214 -28.55 -3.13 10.09
N HIS A 215 -28.33 -1.83 9.89
CA HIS A 215 -29.36 -0.79 10.01
C HIS A 215 -30.12 -0.49 8.71
N SER A 216 -29.89 -1.24 7.63
CA SER A 216 -30.46 -0.98 6.30
C SER A 216 -31.41 -2.07 5.82
N GLU A 217 -32.30 -1.72 4.89
CA GLU A 217 -33.15 -2.67 4.17
C GLU A 217 -32.32 -3.66 3.33
N GLU A 218 -31.23 -3.18 2.71
CA GLU A 218 -30.24 -4.05 2.04
C GLU A 218 -29.41 -4.80 3.10
N ARG A 219 -29.38 -6.13 3.04
CA ARG A 219 -28.63 -7.01 3.95
C ARG A 219 -27.60 -7.85 3.17
N PRO A 220 -26.29 -7.57 3.28
CA PRO A 220 -25.65 -6.48 4.03
C PRO A 220 -25.70 -5.14 3.28
N SER A 221 -25.55 -4.04 4.00
CA SER A 221 -25.56 -2.69 3.41
C SER A 221 -24.38 -2.49 2.44
N ARG A 222 -24.54 -1.63 1.41
CA ARG A 222 -23.42 -1.23 0.52
C ARG A 222 -22.22 -0.67 1.29
N MET A 223 -22.49 0.05 2.37
CA MET A 223 -21.47 0.63 3.24
C MET A 223 -20.67 -0.45 3.96
N LEU A 224 -21.35 -1.47 4.49
CA LEU A 224 -20.70 -2.62 5.11
C LEU A 224 -19.87 -3.41 4.09
N MET A 225 -20.40 -3.60 2.88
CA MET A 225 -19.67 -4.25 1.79
C MET A 225 -18.45 -3.45 1.35
N ALA A 226 -18.54 -2.12 1.27
CA ALA A 226 -17.39 -1.27 0.97
C ALA A 226 -16.28 -1.41 2.03
N LYS A 227 -16.65 -1.49 3.32
CA LYS A 227 -15.69 -1.77 4.40
C LYS A 227 -15.01 -3.14 4.20
N SER A 228 -15.76 -4.19 3.89
CA SER A 228 -15.18 -5.52 3.60
C SER A 228 -14.29 -5.52 2.35
N SER A 229 -14.69 -4.85 1.27
CA SER A 229 -13.89 -4.72 0.05
C SER A 229 -12.58 -3.97 0.30
N LEU A 230 -12.62 -2.86 1.04
CA LEU A 230 -11.41 -2.12 1.41
C LEU A 230 -10.51 -2.91 2.34
N ALA A 231 -11.09 -3.66 3.28
CA ALA A 231 -10.33 -4.54 4.15
C ALA A 231 -9.55 -5.62 3.38
N GLY A 232 -10.16 -6.19 2.33
CA GLY A 232 -9.49 -7.14 1.43
C GLY A 232 -8.45 -6.47 0.54
N ALA A 233 -8.76 -5.30 -0.02
CA ALA A 233 -7.79 -4.51 -0.80
C ALA A 233 -6.56 -4.13 0.04
N HIS A 234 -6.77 -3.73 1.30
CA HIS A 234 -5.68 -3.40 2.22
C HIS A 234 -4.79 -4.62 2.46
N THR A 235 -5.35 -5.80 2.74
CA THR A 235 -4.56 -7.04 2.89
C THR A 235 -3.69 -7.33 1.67
N LEU A 236 -4.21 -7.18 0.46
CA LEU A 236 -3.41 -7.38 -0.77
C LEU A 236 -2.31 -6.33 -0.92
N LEU A 237 -2.57 -5.08 -0.58
CA LEU A 237 -1.56 -4.02 -0.56
C LEU A 237 -0.46 -4.30 0.48
N LEU A 238 -0.83 -4.79 1.65
CA LEU A 238 0.11 -5.23 2.69
C LEU A 238 0.94 -6.44 2.24
N TYR A 239 0.35 -7.38 1.52
CA TYR A 239 1.06 -8.50 0.91
C TYR A 239 2.10 -8.05 -0.13
N LEU A 240 1.77 -7.04 -0.95
CA LEU A 240 2.76 -6.44 -1.85
C LEU A 240 3.89 -5.75 -1.06
N MET A 241 3.54 -4.96 -0.04
CA MET A 241 4.50 -4.33 0.87
C MET A 241 5.42 -5.37 1.54
N ALA A 242 4.87 -6.51 1.94
CA ALA A 242 5.58 -7.65 2.53
C ALA A 242 6.56 -8.32 1.58
N ARG A 243 6.51 -8.03 0.27
CA ARG A 243 7.42 -8.53 -0.76
C ARG A 243 8.35 -7.46 -1.37
N THR A 244 8.14 -6.17 -1.10
CA THR A 244 9.02 -5.08 -1.56
C THR A 244 10.35 -4.95 -0.79
N PRO A 245 11.53 -5.20 -1.39
CA PRO A 245 12.82 -5.09 -0.71
C PRO A 245 13.05 -3.73 -0.03
N GLY A 246 13.94 -3.72 0.97
CA GLY A 246 14.21 -2.54 1.80
C GLY A 246 13.13 -2.18 2.82
N GLY A 247 11.88 -2.60 2.62
CA GLY A 247 10.76 -2.33 3.55
C GLY A 247 10.69 -3.28 4.75
N PRO A 248 9.82 -2.99 5.74
CA PRO A 248 9.69 -3.77 6.98
C PRO A 248 9.17 -5.19 6.73
N ALA A 249 9.28 -6.04 7.76
CA ALA A 249 8.46 -7.24 7.87
C ALA A 249 7.01 -6.83 8.12
N VAL A 250 6.09 -7.27 7.25
CA VAL A 250 4.68 -6.88 7.29
C VAL A 250 3.82 -8.05 7.73
N LYS A 251 2.95 -7.80 8.70
CA LYS A 251 2.05 -8.80 9.30
C LYS A 251 0.64 -8.24 9.42
N GLU A 252 -0.36 -9.10 9.41
CA GLU A 252 -1.74 -8.68 9.66
C GLU A 252 -2.50 -9.68 10.53
N ILE A 253 -3.16 -9.19 11.58
CA ILE A 253 -4.15 -9.95 12.35
C ILE A 253 -5.53 -9.36 12.04
N LYS A 254 -6.52 -10.21 11.73
CA LYS A 254 -7.91 -9.79 11.56
C LYS A 254 -8.81 -10.46 12.60
N PRO A 255 -9.27 -9.74 13.63
CA PRO A 255 -10.32 -10.21 14.51
C PRO A 255 -11.62 -10.44 13.72
N THR A 256 -12.21 -11.62 13.90
CA THR A 256 -13.47 -12.06 13.25
C THR A 256 -14.56 -12.32 14.29
N ALA A 257 -14.61 -11.46 15.31
CA ALA A 257 -15.62 -11.44 16.36
C ALA A 257 -15.81 -9.99 16.82
N ALA A 258 -16.82 -9.71 17.66
CA ALA A 258 -16.93 -8.39 18.28
C ALA A 258 -15.72 -8.16 19.21
N ILE A 259 -15.16 -6.94 19.23
CA ILE A 259 -14.09 -6.60 20.16
C ILE A 259 -14.72 -5.89 21.34
N SER A 260 -14.62 -6.48 22.53
CA SER A 260 -15.35 -6.01 23.71
C SER A 260 -14.67 -6.43 25.01
N TRP A 261 -14.80 -5.70 26.13
CA TRP A 261 -15.40 -4.37 26.31
C TRP A 261 -14.36 -3.38 26.84
N LYS A 262 -14.55 -2.08 26.57
CA LYS A 262 -13.73 -1.01 27.18
C LYS A 262 -14.09 -0.80 28.65
N GLY A 263 -15.38 -0.87 28.97
CA GLY A 263 -15.86 -0.68 30.34
C GLY A 263 -17.34 -1.00 30.48
N LEU A 264 -17.79 -1.08 31.73
CA LEU A 264 -19.20 -1.19 32.11
C LEU A 264 -19.58 0.06 32.89
N GLY A 265 -20.79 0.55 32.69
CA GLY A 265 -21.22 1.80 33.32
C GLY A 265 -22.73 1.89 33.48
N HIS A 266 -23.12 2.96 34.16
CA HIS A 266 -24.50 3.38 34.31
C HIS A 266 -24.57 4.90 34.12
N GLY A 267 -25.54 5.37 33.35
CA GLY A 267 -25.77 6.79 33.14
C GLY A 267 -26.48 7.09 31.84
N PRO A 268 -26.42 8.34 31.35
CA PRO A 268 -27.09 8.75 30.12
C PRO A 268 -26.52 8.03 28.90
N ILE A 269 -27.40 7.48 28.07
CA ILE A 269 -27.03 6.78 26.84
C ILE A 269 -26.61 7.80 25.78
N LYS A 270 -25.35 7.70 25.36
CA LYS A 270 -24.75 8.55 24.33
C LYS A 270 -24.36 7.72 23.12
N PHE A 271 -24.61 8.27 21.94
CA PHE A 271 -24.13 7.72 20.68
C PHE A 271 -23.39 8.82 19.92
N ARG A 272 -22.07 8.66 19.80
CA ARG A 272 -21.16 9.70 19.26
C ARG A 272 -21.37 11.03 20.00
N TYR A 273 -21.81 12.08 19.29
CA TYR A 273 -22.03 13.43 19.84
C TYR A 273 -23.46 13.67 20.33
N HIS A 274 -24.36 12.68 20.22
CA HIS A 274 -25.76 12.82 20.59
C HIS A 274 -26.08 12.06 21.86
N THR A 275 -26.80 12.73 22.77
CA THR A 275 -27.41 12.06 23.92
C THR A 275 -28.81 11.63 23.52
N LEU A 276 -29.15 10.37 23.81
CA LEU A 276 -30.47 9.84 23.50
C LEU A 276 -31.49 10.44 24.48
N ASN A 277 -32.31 11.36 24.00
CA ASN A 277 -33.33 12.00 24.82
C ASN A 277 -34.60 11.15 24.91
N ARG A 278 -35.21 11.14 26.08
CA ARG A 278 -36.52 10.53 26.31
C ARG A 278 -37.58 11.38 25.61
N CYS A 279 -38.38 10.73 24.78
CA CYS A 279 -39.55 11.34 24.15
C CYS A 279 -40.77 10.46 24.42
N ASP A 280 -41.92 11.09 24.54
CA ASP A 280 -43.21 10.43 24.75
C ASP A 280 -44.12 10.66 23.54
N ALA A 281 -44.92 9.66 23.21
CA ALA A 281 -45.91 9.76 22.15
C ALA A 281 -47.18 10.42 22.73
N VAL A 282 -47.47 11.64 22.30
CA VAL A 282 -48.61 12.41 22.84
C VAL A 282 -49.92 12.06 22.14
N ALA A 283 -49.87 11.56 20.90
CA ALA A 283 -51.03 11.10 20.17
C ALA A 283 -50.62 10.10 19.06
N PRO A 284 -51.47 9.10 18.74
CA PRO A 284 -51.29 8.32 17.54
C PRO A 284 -51.55 9.19 16.30
N LEU A 285 -50.76 8.99 15.24
CA LEU A 285 -50.95 9.64 13.96
C LEU A 285 -51.48 8.65 12.91
N PRO A 286 -52.37 9.08 12.00
CA PRO A 286 -52.69 8.32 10.79
C PRO A 286 -51.42 7.97 10.01
N LEU A 287 -51.36 6.76 9.42
CA LEU A 287 -50.14 6.25 8.80
C LEU A 287 -49.66 7.11 7.63
N ASP A 288 -50.60 7.66 6.86
CA ASP A 288 -50.37 8.59 5.75
C ASP A 288 -49.85 9.97 6.20
N GLU A 289 -50.03 10.31 7.47
CA GLU A 289 -49.56 11.57 8.07
C GLU A 289 -48.31 11.39 8.95
N ALA A 290 -48.07 10.19 9.48
CA ALA A 290 -47.06 9.90 10.51
C ALA A 290 -45.60 10.13 10.06
N PHE A 291 -45.36 10.26 8.76
CA PHE A 291 -44.03 10.47 8.18
C PHE A 291 -43.87 11.82 7.47
N LEU A 292 -44.88 12.70 7.58
CA LEU A 292 -44.81 14.06 7.07
C LEU A 292 -44.11 15.00 8.08
N PRO A 293 -43.55 16.15 7.67
CA PRO A 293 -42.91 17.11 8.59
C PRO A 293 -43.79 17.54 9.78
N GLU A 294 -45.10 17.57 9.59
CA GLU A 294 -46.11 17.92 10.59
C GLU A 294 -46.31 16.82 11.66
N ALA A 295 -45.72 15.64 11.48
CA ALA A 295 -45.79 14.52 12.43
C ALA A 295 -45.12 14.82 13.78
N SER A 296 -44.33 15.89 13.87
CA SER A 296 -43.78 16.39 15.14
C SER A 296 -44.86 16.68 16.21
N ARG A 297 -46.12 16.88 15.81
CA ARG A 297 -47.26 16.99 16.74
C ARG A 297 -47.59 15.69 17.51
N GLY A 298 -47.13 14.54 17.02
CA GLY A 298 -47.42 13.22 17.58
C GLY A 298 -46.52 12.82 18.75
N TYR A 299 -45.43 13.55 19.00
CA TYR A 299 -44.53 13.28 20.12
C TYR A 299 -44.08 14.56 20.82
N ARG A 300 -43.57 14.41 22.04
CA ARG A 300 -42.88 15.46 22.78
C ARG A 300 -41.60 14.88 23.36
N CYS A 301 -40.48 15.55 23.15
CA CYS A 301 -39.25 15.23 23.87
C CYS A 301 -39.25 15.92 25.24
N LEU A 302 -38.82 15.19 26.26
CA LEU A 302 -38.96 15.59 27.66
C LEU A 302 -37.74 16.35 28.20
N ASP A 303 -36.76 16.66 27.35
CA ASP A 303 -35.46 17.27 27.70
C ASP A 303 -34.70 16.51 28.81
N GLU A 304 -35.04 15.23 29.01
CA GLU A 304 -34.40 14.29 29.91
C GLU A 304 -33.67 13.22 29.09
N PRO A 305 -32.41 12.87 29.39
CA PRO A 305 -31.73 11.77 28.73
C PRO A 305 -32.32 10.41 29.16
N ILE A 306 -32.27 9.43 28.27
CA ILE A 306 -32.45 8.03 28.65
C ILE A 306 -31.20 7.61 29.42
N GLU A 307 -31.39 7.17 30.67
CA GLU A 307 -30.35 6.55 31.47
C GLU A 307 -30.50 5.03 31.50
N GLY A 308 -29.39 4.32 31.59
CA GLY A 308 -29.38 2.87 31.70
C GLY A 308 -28.03 2.29 32.07
N VAL A 309 -28.01 0.98 32.32
CA VAL A 309 -26.77 0.20 32.43
C VAL A 309 -26.31 -0.16 31.01
N TYR A 310 -25.04 0.05 30.74
CA TYR A 310 -24.46 -0.19 29.42
C TYR A 310 -23.08 -0.84 29.50
N LEU A 311 -22.75 -1.55 28.43
CA LEU A 311 -21.40 -1.96 28.08
C LEU A 311 -20.86 -1.00 27.03
N HIS A 312 -19.64 -0.51 27.24
CA HIS A 312 -18.95 0.31 26.26
C HIS A 312 -18.07 -0.57 25.37
N SER A 313 -18.42 -0.70 24.10
CA SER A 313 -17.73 -1.54 23.10
C SER A 313 -16.65 -0.77 22.31
N GLY A 314 -16.13 0.32 22.86
CA GLY A 314 -15.20 1.22 22.18
C GLY A 314 -15.87 1.99 21.03
N GLU A 315 -15.27 1.94 19.84
CA GLU A 315 -15.72 2.68 18.64
C GLU A 315 -17.16 2.36 18.20
N ASN A 316 -17.70 1.20 18.58
CA ASN A 316 -19.05 0.77 18.22
C ASN A 316 -20.14 1.34 19.14
N GLY A 317 -19.76 2.07 20.21
CA GLY A 317 -20.67 2.78 21.09
C GLY A 317 -21.04 2.02 22.36
N LEU A 318 -22.28 2.21 22.80
CA LEU A 318 -22.83 1.63 24.04
C LEU A 318 -23.86 0.56 23.68
N PHE A 319 -23.80 -0.59 24.37
CA PHE A 319 -24.77 -1.67 24.24
C PHE A 319 -25.50 -1.90 25.57
N SER A 320 -26.80 -2.13 25.48
CA SER A 320 -27.60 -2.66 26.58
C SER A 320 -27.26 -4.13 26.86
N LEU A 321 -27.72 -4.66 28.00
CA LEU A 321 -27.55 -6.08 28.35
C LEU A 321 -28.10 -7.01 27.25
N GLY A 322 -29.30 -6.75 26.74
CA GLY A 322 -29.93 -7.61 25.73
C GLY A 322 -29.23 -7.56 24.37
N GLU A 323 -28.71 -6.39 23.98
CA GLU A 323 -27.90 -6.27 22.76
C GLU A 323 -26.58 -7.02 22.88
N PHE A 324 -25.90 -6.90 24.03
CA PHE A 324 -24.66 -7.63 24.28
C PHE A 324 -24.91 -9.14 24.32
N GLU A 325 -25.90 -9.60 25.08
CA GLU A 325 -26.29 -11.02 25.15
C GLU A 325 -26.58 -11.59 23.76
N THR A 326 -27.34 -10.85 22.93
CA THR A 326 -27.64 -11.24 21.56
C THR A 326 -26.39 -11.27 20.69
N LEU A 327 -25.56 -10.23 20.73
CA LEU A 327 -24.34 -10.14 19.91
C LEU A 327 -23.38 -11.31 20.20
N THR A 328 -23.22 -11.64 21.49
CA THR A 328 -22.25 -12.62 21.97
C THR A 328 -22.78 -14.05 22.09
N ALA A 329 -24.06 -14.29 21.77
CA ALA A 329 -24.61 -15.64 21.83
C ALA A 329 -23.88 -16.59 20.88
N LEU A 330 -23.76 -17.85 21.29
CA LEU A 330 -23.07 -18.90 20.53
C LEU A 330 -23.61 -18.99 19.10
N GLY A 331 -22.70 -18.98 18.12
CA GLY A 331 -23.04 -19.04 16.69
C GLY A 331 -23.51 -17.72 16.08
N LEU A 332 -23.55 -16.63 16.86
CA LEU A 332 -23.64 -15.27 16.34
C LEU A 332 -22.23 -14.67 16.24
N MET A 333 -22.08 -13.36 16.43
CA MET A 333 -20.79 -12.70 16.21
C MET A 333 -19.75 -13.12 17.25
N GLU A 334 -20.21 -13.52 18.45
CA GLU A 334 -19.34 -13.82 19.59
C GLU A 334 -18.42 -12.62 19.90
N PHE A 335 -17.45 -12.79 20.78
CA PHE A 335 -16.50 -11.72 21.06
C PHE A 335 -15.11 -12.24 21.38
N VAL A 336 -14.14 -11.35 21.22
CA VAL A 336 -12.74 -11.51 21.60
C VAL A 336 -12.32 -10.29 22.41
N THR A 337 -11.47 -10.48 23.42
CA THR A 337 -11.00 -9.35 24.22
C THR A 337 -9.84 -8.62 23.52
N PRO A 338 -9.65 -7.31 23.77
CA PRO A 338 -8.49 -6.61 23.24
C PRO A 338 -7.16 -7.17 23.75
N GLU A 339 -7.12 -7.77 24.94
CA GLU A 339 -5.92 -8.43 25.49
C GLU A 339 -5.55 -9.71 24.72
N GLU A 340 -6.54 -10.50 24.27
CA GLU A 340 -6.29 -11.66 23.41
C GLU A 340 -5.69 -11.23 22.06
N ILE A 341 -6.18 -10.11 21.50
CA ILE A 341 -5.60 -9.51 20.30
C ILE A 341 -4.16 -9.04 20.60
N ALA A 342 -3.95 -8.31 21.70
CA ALA A 342 -2.64 -7.80 22.11
C ALA A 342 -1.61 -8.92 22.34
N SER A 343 -2.03 -10.06 22.90
CA SER A 343 -1.17 -11.24 23.05
C SER A 343 -0.73 -11.80 21.70
N ASN A 344 -1.64 -11.90 20.72
CA ASN A 344 -1.27 -12.34 19.37
C ASN A 344 -0.34 -11.32 18.68
N VAL A 345 -0.62 -10.01 18.82
CA VAL A 345 0.23 -8.93 18.29
C VAL A 345 1.64 -9.04 18.86
N LEU A 346 1.77 -9.16 20.18
CA LEU A 346 3.05 -9.29 20.87
C LEU A 346 3.82 -10.53 20.38
N GLN A 347 3.16 -11.68 20.30
CA GLN A 347 3.76 -12.91 19.79
C GLN A 347 4.27 -12.76 18.36
N GLU A 348 3.46 -12.18 17.48
CA GLU A 348 3.82 -11.96 16.07
C GLU A 348 4.97 -10.97 15.90
N VAL A 349 5.02 -9.89 16.71
CA VAL A 349 6.15 -8.94 16.74
C VAL A 349 7.45 -9.62 17.19
N LEU A 350 7.35 -10.53 18.17
CA LEU A 350 8.46 -11.35 18.65
C LEU A 350 8.78 -12.56 17.74
N ALA A 351 8.10 -12.67 16.58
CA ALA A 351 8.20 -13.79 15.64
C ALA A 351 7.88 -15.18 16.23
N HIS A 352 7.01 -15.24 17.23
CA HIS A 352 6.35 -16.47 17.62
C HIS A 352 5.14 -16.73 16.70
N PRO A 353 5.06 -17.89 16.05
CA PRO A 353 3.97 -18.17 15.11
C PRO A 353 2.65 -18.37 15.85
N THR A 354 1.67 -17.50 15.61
CA THR A 354 0.33 -17.61 16.20
C THR A 354 -0.66 -18.37 15.30
N GLY A 355 -0.34 -18.49 14.01
CA GLY A 355 -1.27 -18.94 12.97
C GLY A 355 -2.36 -17.93 12.63
N ARG A 356 -2.24 -16.68 13.11
CA ARG A 356 -3.21 -15.58 12.87
C ARG A 356 -2.70 -14.51 11.91
N ASP A 357 -1.46 -14.63 11.43
CA ASP A 357 -0.89 -13.75 10.41
C ASP A 357 -1.50 -14.04 9.03
N VAL A 358 -2.41 -13.16 8.61
CA VAL A 358 -3.15 -13.25 7.34
C VAL A 358 -2.21 -13.06 6.15
N VAL A 359 -1.20 -12.19 6.26
CA VAL A 359 -0.25 -11.94 5.16
C VAL A 359 0.61 -13.18 4.94
N ALA A 360 1.14 -13.78 6.01
CA ALA A 360 1.88 -15.04 5.93
C ALA A 360 1.00 -16.18 5.39
N SER A 361 -0.27 -16.25 5.80
CA SER A 361 -1.22 -17.25 5.31
C SER A 361 -1.52 -17.09 3.81
N LEU A 362 -1.69 -15.85 3.35
CA LEU A 362 -1.88 -15.55 1.94
C LEU A 362 -0.64 -15.92 1.12
N ASP A 363 0.55 -15.55 1.60
CA ASP A 363 1.83 -15.87 0.96
C ASP A 363 2.01 -17.38 0.81
N ALA A 364 1.76 -18.14 1.89
CA ALA A 364 1.84 -19.60 1.91
C ALA A 364 0.81 -20.29 1.00
N ALA A 365 -0.37 -19.69 0.81
CA ALA A 365 -1.43 -20.22 -0.04
C ALA A 365 -1.25 -19.90 -1.54
N THR A 366 -0.36 -18.96 -1.90
CA THR A 366 -0.15 -18.56 -3.30
C THR A 366 0.68 -19.57 -4.10
N MET A 367 0.38 -19.73 -5.39
CA MET A 367 1.14 -20.63 -6.26
C MET A 367 2.48 -20.00 -6.68
N GLY A 368 3.58 -20.70 -6.39
CA GLY A 368 4.93 -20.36 -6.85
C GLY A 368 5.26 -20.85 -8.26
N PRO A 369 6.46 -20.53 -8.78
CA PRO A 369 6.98 -21.11 -10.01
C PRO A 369 7.15 -22.62 -9.80
N THR A 370 7.00 -23.40 -10.86
CA THR A 370 7.07 -24.86 -10.78
C THR A 370 8.26 -25.38 -11.55
N TYR A 371 8.82 -26.51 -11.10
CA TYR A 371 9.88 -27.22 -11.82
C TYR A 371 9.50 -27.51 -13.28
N ARG A 372 8.26 -27.96 -13.53
CA ARG A 372 7.74 -28.21 -14.88
C ARG A 372 7.80 -26.94 -15.75
N ALA A 373 7.40 -25.79 -15.22
CA ALA A 373 7.48 -24.52 -15.96
C ALA A 373 8.94 -24.13 -16.25
N GLY A 374 9.86 -24.37 -15.31
CA GLY A 374 11.30 -24.16 -15.51
C GLY A 374 11.87 -24.99 -16.66
N VAL A 375 11.52 -26.28 -16.75
CA VAL A 375 11.94 -27.15 -17.87
C VAL A 375 11.32 -26.72 -19.20
N LEU A 376 10.02 -26.39 -19.20
CA LEU A 376 9.33 -25.94 -20.41
C LEU A 376 9.82 -24.58 -20.92
N ARG A 377 10.42 -23.75 -20.04
CA ARG A 377 11.01 -22.46 -20.42
C ARG A 377 12.10 -22.66 -21.47
N SER A 378 13.07 -23.55 -21.25
CA SER A 378 14.16 -23.76 -22.21
C SER A 378 13.61 -24.26 -23.54
N ALA A 379 12.69 -25.24 -23.53
CA ALA A 379 12.05 -25.74 -24.74
C ALA A 379 11.29 -24.66 -25.52
N ALA A 380 10.64 -23.71 -24.82
CA ALA A 380 9.95 -22.59 -25.45
C ALA A 380 10.93 -21.59 -26.09
N ILE A 381 12.02 -21.25 -25.38
CA ILE A 381 13.08 -20.36 -25.89
C ILE A 381 13.75 -20.97 -27.12
N ASP A 382 14.18 -22.24 -27.02
CA ASP A 382 14.83 -22.95 -28.13
C ASP A 382 13.92 -22.97 -29.36
N ARG A 383 12.62 -23.27 -29.19
CA ARG A 383 11.68 -23.28 -30.30
C ARG A 383 11.43 -21.89 -30.89
N MET A 384 11.43 -20.83 -30.07
CA MET A 384 11.33 -19.46 -30.58
C MET A 384 12.55 -19.08 -31.41
N GLU A 385 13.75 -19.46 -30.98
CA GLU A 385 15.00 -19.22 -31.72
C GLU A 385 15.06 -19.97 -33.05
N GLU A 386 14.60 -21.22 -33.08
CA GLU A 386 14.43 -21.97 -34.32
C GLU A 386 13.47 -21.26 -35.28
N MET A 387 12.31 -20.79 -34.80
CA MET A 387 11.34 -20.07 -35.63
C MET A 387 11.91 -18.74 -36.17
N GLU A 388 12.67 -18.01 -35.36
CA GLU A 388 13.35 -16.79 -35.79
C GLU A 388 14.39 -17.07 -36.87
N ALA A 389 15.19 -18.14 -36.70
CA ALA A 389 16.17 -18.56 -37.69
C ALA A 389 15.51 -19.03 -39.00
N GLU A 390 14.41 -19.78 -38.93
CA GLU A 390 13.61 -20.24 -40.08
C GLU A 390 13.06 -19.05 -40.90
N LEU A 391 12.64 -17.97 -40.23
CA LEU A 391 12.05 -16.79 -40.85
C LEU A 391 13.07 -15.69 -41.19
N GLY A 392 14.30 -15.79 -40.68
CA GLY A 392 15.33 -14.76 -40.83
C GLY A 392 14.96 -13.43 -40.15
N VAL A 393 14.20 -13.48 -39.05
CA VAL A 393 13.76 -12.30 -38.29
C VAL A 393 14.37 -12.29 -36.90
N GLU A 394 14.60 -11.10 -36.34
CA GLU A 394 15.01 -10.94 -34.94
C GLU A 394 13.95 -10.11 -34.19
N SER A 395 13.23 -10.76 -33.26
CA SER A 395 12.20 -10.12 -32.44
C SER A 395 12.82 -9.63 -31.14
N VAL A 396 12.94 -8.32 -31.01
CA VAL A 396 13.56 -7.73 -29.81
C VAL A 396 12.53 -7.40 -28.73
N ALA A 397 11.54 -6.58 -29.07
CA ALA A 397 10.50 -6.15 -28.13
C ALA A 397 9.25 -5.65 -28.85
N TYR A 398 8.11 -5.69 -28.14
CA TYR A 398 6.80 -5.27 -28.64
C TYR A 398 6.05 -4.31 -27.69
N GLU A 399 6.67 -3.89 -26.58
CA GLU A 399 6.06 -3.00 -25.56
C GLU A 399 4.75 -3.54 -24.97
N MET A 400 4.65 -4.86 -24.77
CA MET A 400 3.47 -5.52 -24.18
C MET A 400 3.66 -6.01 -22.74
N LEU A 401 4.90 -6.19 -22.26
CA LEU A 401 5.19 -6.88 -21.00
C LEU A 401 5.35 -5.95 -19.79
N GLY A 402 5.81 -4.72 -19.98
CA GLY A 402 6.21 -3.88 -18.86
C GLY A 402 6.66 -2.50 -19.31
N PRO A 403 7.17 -1.66 -18.38
CA PRO A 403 7.38 -0.26 -18.65
C PRO A 403 8.31 -0.06 -19.85
N PRO A 404 8.23 1.10 -20.55
CA PRO A 404 9.08 1.41 -21.71
C PRO A 404 10.58 1.17 -21.50
N ARG A 405 11.06 1.24 -20.25
CA ARG A 405 12.40 0.87 -19.82
C ARG A 405 12.81 -0.56 -20.21
N LEU A 406 11.92 -1.56 -20.13
CA LEU A 406 12.24 -2.92 -20.58
C LEU A 406 12.57 -2.92 -22.07
N THR A 407 11.71 -2.31 -22.89
CA THR A 407 11.89 -2.23 -24.34
C THR A 407 13.17 -1.48 -24.70
N LYS A 408 13.47 -0.36 -24.02
CA LYS A 408 14.77 0.33 -24.10
C LYS A 408 15.92 -0.65 -23.86
N LEU A 409 15.95 -1.32 -22.71
CA LEU A 409 17.05 -2.23 -22.33
C LEU A 409 17.22 -3.39 -23.33
N LEU A 410 16.11 -3.93 -23.85
CA LEU A 410 16.14 -5.00 -24.86
C LEU A 410 16.73 -4.52 -26.19
N PHE A 411 16.37 -3.32 -26.65
CA PHE A 411 16.92 -2.75 -27.89
C PHE A 411 18.38 -2.30 -27.75
N GLU A 412 18.76 -1.69 -26.64
CA GLU A 412 20.17 -1.37 -26.35
C GLU A 412 21.02 -2.63 -26.24
N GLY A 413 20.52 -3.66 -25.54
CA GLY A 413 21.15 -4.97 -25.51
C GLY A 413 21.24 -5.62 -26.89
N ALA A 414 20.24 -5.44 -27.75
CA ALA A 414 20.26 -5.96 -29.13
C ALA A 414 21.31 -5.24 -30.00
N ILE A 415 21.51 -3.93 -29.81
CA ILE A 415 22.62 -3.19 -30.44
C ILE A 415 23.96 -3.82 -30.02
N LEU A 416 24.17 -4.02 -28.72
CA LEU A 416 25.41 -4.63 -28.20
C LEU A 416 25.61 -6.07 -28.72
N LYS A 417 24.54 -6.87 -28.77
CA LYS A 417 24.57 -8.22 -29.35
C LYS A 417 25.01 -8.18 -30.82
N ARG A 418 24.53 -7.23 -31.62
CA ARG A 418 24.90 -7.09 -33.03
C ARG A 418 26.35 -6.64 -33.22
N LEU A 419 26.82 -5.73 -32.36
CA LEU A 419 28.18 -5.16 -32.44
C LEU A 419 29.27 -6.09 -31.91
N PHE A 420 28.99 -6.87 -30.86
CA PHE A 420 30.01 -7.63 -30.12
C PHE A 420 29.74 -9.14 -30.01
N ARG A 421 28.49 -9.58 -30.17
CA ARG A 421 28.02 -11.00 -30.10
C ARG A 421 28.14 -11.68 -28.73
N THR A 422 29.28 -11.59 -28.06
CA THR A 422 29.56 -12.25 -26.78
C THR A 422 29.75 -11.26 -25.65
N TYR A 423 29.58 -11.73 -24.41
CA TYR A 423 29.83 -10.90 -23.22
C TYR A 423 31.30 -10.49 -23.14
N GLU A 424 32.24 -11.42 -23.38
CA GLU A 424 33.68 -11.15 -23.39
C GLU A 424 34.05 -10.02 -24.34
N ALA A 425 33.56 -10.06 -25.58
CA ALA A 425 33.86 -9.02 -26.57
C ALA A 425 33.28 -7.66 -26.15
N ALA A 426 32.09 -7.64 -25.54
CA ALA A 426 31.46 -6.43 -25.06
C ALA A 426 32.19 -5.80 -23.86
N THR A 427 32.95 -6.54 -23.05
CA THR A 427 33.77 -5.92 -21.98
C THR A 427 34.83 -4.96 -22.48
N GLN A 428 35.29 -5.16 -23.72
CA GLN A 428 36.31 -4.34 -24.35
C GLN A 428 35.72 -3.17 -25.15
N LEU A 429 34.43 -2.90 -25.00
CA LEU A 429 33.79 -1.80 -25.72
C LEU A 429 34.42 -0.45 -25.31
N ASP A 430 34.61 0.40 -26.32
CA ASP A 430 34.93 1.82 -26.15
C ASP A 430 33.63 2.63 -26.33
N PRO A 431 33.23 3.48 -25.36
CA PRO A 431 31.93 4.14 -25.39
C PRO A 431 31.71 5.08 -26.58
N GLU A 432 32.74 5.82 -26.98
CA GLU A 432 32.69 6.76 -28.11
C GLU A 432 32.62 6.00 -29.44
N GLU A 433 33.45 4.98 -29.61
CA GLU A 433 33.38 4.11 -30.79
C GLU A 433 32.03 3.38 -30.87
N THR A 434 31.52 2.91 -29.73
CA THR A 434 30.25 2.18 -29.65
C THR A 434 29.07 3.11 -29.98
N ALA A 435 29.08 4.36 -29.49
CA ALA A 435 28.08 5.36 -29.87
C ALA A 435 28.06 5.60 -31.38
N ALA A 436 29.23 5.81 -31.99
CA ALA A 436 29.34 6.03 -33.43
C ALA A 436 28.85 4.81 -34.23
N ARG A 437 29.23 3.59 -33.80
CA ARG A 437 28.81 2.34 -34.47
C ARG A 437 27.32 2.05 -34.29
N ALA A 438 26.76 2.35 -33.11
CA ALA A 438 25.33 2.23 -32.84
C ALA A 438 24.51 3.22 -33.67
N GLN A 439 25.01 4.45 -33.84
CA GLN A 439 24.43 5.44 -34.73
C GLN A 439 24.37 4.92 -36.17
N VAL A 440 25.50 4.42 -36.70
CA VAL A 440 25.55 3.83 -38.04
C VAL A 440 24.58 2.66 -38.17
N LEU A 441 24.47 1.79 -37.16
CA LEU A 441 23.54 0.67 -37.17
C LEU A 441 22.08 1.15 -37.28
N VAL A 442 21.68 2.13 -36.49
CA VAL A 442 20.32 2.69 -36.51
C VAL A 442 20.02 3.44 -37.82
N ASP A 443 21.01 4.11 -38.39
CA ASP A 443 20.84 4.84 -39.66
C ASP A 443 20.77 3.90 -40.87
N THR A 444 21.49 2.78 -40.84
CA THR A 444 21.61 1.86 -41.99
C THR A 444 20.62 0.69 -41.95
N ASP A 445 20.19 0.25 -40.77
CA ASP A 445 19.20 -0.83 -40.61
C ASP A 445 17.80 -0.25 -40.40
N ASP A 446 17.12 -0.02 -41.53
CA ASP A 446 15.76 0.54 -41.56
C ASP A 446 14.76 -0.30 -40.75
N ASP A 447 14.80 -1.64 -40.86
CA ASP A 447 13.85 -2.52 -40.17
C ASP A 447 14.06 -2.44 -38.65
N PHE A 448 15.32 -2.48 -38.19
CA PHE A 448 15.63 -2.36 -36.76
C PHE A 448 15.18 -1.00 -36.19
N ARG A 449 15.53 0.10 -36.86
CA ARG A 449 15.09 1.45 -36.46
C ARG A 449 13.57 1.56 -36.44
N GLN A 450 12.90 1.06 -37.48
CA GLN A 450 11.44 1.08 -37.60
C GLN A 450 10.77 0.30 -36.47
N ARG A 451 11.30 -0.87 -36.09
CA ARG A 451 10.79 -1.65 -34.96
C ARG A 451 10.88 -0.88 -33.65
N ILE A 452 12.02 -0.24 -33.36
CA ILE A 452 12.17 0.59 -32.14
C ILE A 452 11.09 1.67 -32.09
N VAL A 453 11.05 2.54 -33.10
CA VAL A 453 10.15 3.70 -33.06
C VAL A 453 8.67 3.32 -33.15
N SER A 454 8.33 2.15 -33.71
CA SER A 454 6.96 1.64 -33.78
C SER A 454 6.43 1.15 -32.44
N THR A 455 7.30 0.72 -31.52
CA THR A 455 6.90 0.38 -30.14
C THR A 455 6.53 1.62 -29.32
N GLY A 456 6.78 2.81 -29.83
CA GLY A 456 6.58 4.08 -29.14
C GLY A 456 7.74 4.46 -28.20
N VAL A 457 8.87 3.75 -28.31
CA VAL A 457 10.14 4.11 -27.69
C VAL A 457 10.96 4.96 -28.66
N PRO A 458 11.29 6.21 -28.33
CA PRO A 458 12.14 7.05 -29.16
C PRO A 458 13.63 6.68 -29.01
N ILE A 459 14.45 7.11 -29.97
CA ILE A 459 15.91 6.92 -29.99
C ILE A 459 16.58 8.27 -29.82
N LEU A 460 17.26 8.48 -28.71
CA LEU A 460 18.14 9.62 -28.49
C LEU A 460 19.46 9.34 -29.20
N VAL A 461 19.79 10.12 -30.23
CA VAL A 461 21.00 9.88 -31.03
C VAL A 461 22.26 10.34 -30.30
N GLN A 462 23.43 9.97 -30.83
CA GLN A 462 24.73 10.12 -30.14
C GLN A 462 25.05 11.55 -29.67
N ASP A 463 24.52 12.58 -30.34
CA ASP A 463 24.76 13.99 -30.00
C ASP A 463 23.98 14.46 -28.76
N GLY A 464 23.00 13.67 -28.30
CA GLY A 464 22.11 13.99 -27.19
C GLY A 464 21.17 15.17 -27.43
N ALA A 465 21.17 15.75 -28.64
CA ALA A 465 20.40 16.95 -28.99
C ALA A 465 19.22 16.62 -29.92
N THR A 466 19.26 15.50 -30.63
CA THR A 466 18.21 15.09 -31.57
C THR A 466 17.63 13.71 -31.26
N VAL A 467 16.39 13.47 -31.71
CA VAL A 467 15.65 12.25 -31.40
C VAL A 467 14.96 11.71 -32.65
N LEU A 468 15.00 10.39 -32.84
CA LEU A 468 14.19 9.68 -33.81
C LEU A 468 12.98 9.10 -33.10
N ARG A 469 11.77 9.41 -33.56
CA ARG A 469 10.54 8.95 -32.91
C ARG A 469 9.47 8.49 -33.89
N GLY A 470 8.60 7.62 -33.38
CA GLY A 470 7.37 7.24 -34.05
C GLY A 470 6.23 8.23 -33.77
N PRO A 471 5.02 7.97 -34.31
CA PRO A 471 3.85 8.81 -34.07
C PRO A 471 3.41 8.83 -32.60
N VAL A 472 3.68 7.74 -31.87
CA VAL A 472 3.40 7.60 -30.44
C VAL A 472 4.74 7.62 -29.69
N VAL A 473 4.76 8.30 -28.54
CA VAL A 473 5.88 8.28 -27.60
C VAL A 473 5.33 7.91 -26.24
N LYS A 474 5.83 6.81 -25.65
CA LYS A 474 5.30 6.27 -24.39
C LYS A 474 5.74 7.04 -23.16
N VAL A 475 6.98 7.54 -23.16
CA VAL A 475 7.53 8.38 -22.10
C VAL A 475 7.73 9.77 -22.67
N LEU A 476 6.83 10.69 -22.36
CA LEU A 476 6.91 12.08 -22.82
C LEU A 476 7.94 12.84 -21.96
N PRO A 477 8.72 13.75 -22.55
CA PRO A 477 9.58 14.62 -21.76
C PRO A 477 8.71 15.62 -20.97
N PRO A 478 9.14 16.03 -19.76
CA PRO A 478 8.48 17.08 -19.00
C PRO A 478 8.58 18.42 -19.73
N GLU A 479 7.81 19.41 -19.28
CA GLU A 479 7.97 20.79 -19.74
C GLU A 479 9.33 21.34 -19.26
N GLY A 480 10.33 21.42 -20.16
CA GLY A 480 11.67 21.89 -19.82
C GLY A 480 12.80 21.15 -20.55
N PRO A 481 14.06 21.30 -20.09
CA PRO A 481 15.18 20.53 -20.64
C PRO A 481 14.99 19.03 -20.40
N LEU A 482 15.41 18.21 -21.36
CA LEU A 482 15.39 16.76 -21.24
C LEU A 482 16.25 16.33 -20.04
N GLN A 483 15.64 15.60 -19.12
CA GLN A 483 16.31 15.04 -17.95
C GLN A 483 16.66 13.57 -18.22
N ASP A 484 17.79 13.10 -17.71
CA ASP A 484 18.27 11.73 -17.97
C ASP A 484 17.30 10.66 -17.44
N ASN A 485 16.58 10.93 -16.35
CA ASN A 485 15.56 10.02 -15.81
C ASN A 485 14.44 9.69 -16.82
N VAL A 486 14.09 10.62 -17.73
CA VAL A 486 13.11 10.39 -18.81
C VAL A 486 13.67 9.43 -19.84
N VAL A 487 14.95 9.62 -20.18
CA VAL A 487 15.67 8.77 -21.14
C VAL A 487 15.81 7.36 -20.57
N ASP A 488 16.18 7.26 -19.30
CA ASP A 488 16.31 6.00 -18.56
C ASP A 488 14.98 5.26 -18.39
N ALA A 489 13.88 6.01 -18.26
CA ALA A 489 12.55 5.45 -18.13
C ALA A 489 12.02 4.79 -19.41
N GLY A 490 12.61 5.04 -20.59
CA GLY A 490 12.13 4.36 -21.80
C GLY A 490 12.53 4.89 -23.16
N TRP A 491 13.67 5.56 -23.31
CA TRP A 491 14.20 5.99 -24.60
C TRP A 491 15.48 5.21 -24.90
N VAL A 492 15.63 4.66 -26.11
CA VAL A 492 16.91 4.04 -26.51
C VAL A 492 17.98 5.13 -26.59
N ASP A 493 19.05 5.00 -25.83
CA ASP A 493 20.09 6.02 -25.68
C ASP A 493 21.38 5.61 -26.39
N LEU A 494 21.75 6.34 -27.43
CA LEU A 494 22.96 6.09 -28.20
C LEU A 494 24.17 6.91 -27.73
N ARG A 495 24.02 7.77 -26.71
CA ARG A 495 25.12 8.60 -26.19
C ARG A 495 26.23 7.74 -25.59
N PRO A 496 27.51 8.19 -25.66
CA PRO A 496 28.64 7.48 -25.04
C PRO A 496 28.42 7.11 -23.56
N GLN A 497 27.76 7.99 -22.80
CA GLN A 497 27.49 7.80 -21.37
C GLN A 497 26.69 6.52 -21.09
N ASN A 498 25.67 6.21 -21.91
CA ASN A 498 24.88 4.99 -21.75
C ASN A 498 25.70 3.72 -21.99
N TRP A 499 26.63 3.76 -22.96
CA TRP A 499 27.50 2.62 -23.24
C TRP A 499 28.52 2.36 -22.14
N GLU A 500 28.98 3.41 -21.43
CA GLU A 500 29.78 3.24 -20.21
C GLU A 500 28.99 2.49 -19.14
N THR A 501 27.72 2.87 -18.90
CA THR A 501 26.84 2.14 -17.98
C THR A 501 26.64 0.69 -18.42
N TRP A 502 26.44 0.43 -19.71
CA TRP A 502 26.35 -0.94 -20.24
C TRP A 502 27.64 -1.75 -20.06
N LYS A 503 28.81 -1.12 -20.21
CA LYS A 503 30.10 -1.76 -19.96
C LYS A 503 30.26 -2.17 -18.50
N GLU A 504 29.86 -1.31 -17.57
CA GLU A 504 29.84 -1.61 -16.14
C GLU A 504 28.90 -2.78 -15.81
N ARG A 505 27.67 -2.74 -16.35
CA ARG A 505 26.68 -3.83 -16.21
C ARG A 505 27.23 -5.17 -16.69
N ILE A 506 27.75 -5.21 -17.92
CA ILE A 506 28.28 -6.44 -18.54
C ILE A 506 29.49 -6.96 -17.75
N SER A 507 30.39 -6.07 -17.34
CA SER A 507 31.57 -6.44 -16.55
C SER A 507 31.18 -7.03 -15.19
N THR A 508 30.15 -6.46 -14.56
CA THR A 508 29.62 -6.94 -13.28
C THR A 508 28.98 -8.32 -13.43
N VAL A 509 28.12 -8.50 -14.45
CA VAL A 509 27.49 -9.80 -14.75
C VAL A 509 28.54 -10.89 -14.99
N LEU A 510 29.58 -10.61 -15.78
CA LEU A 510 30.65 -11.58 -16.05
C LEU A 510 31.49 -11.89 -14.81
N LYS A 511 31.75 -10.88 -13.98
CA LYS A 511 32.45 -11.08 -12.71
C LYS A 511 31.64 -12.00 -11.80
N GLU A 512 30.35 -11.74 -11.63
CA GLU A 512 29.44 -12.58 -10.84
C GLU A 512 29.39 -14.02 -11.36
N GLN A 513 29.35 -14.22 -12.68
CA GLN A 513 29.39 -15.55 -13.29
C GLN A 513 30.69 -16.30 -12.99
N ARG A 514 31.85 -15.61 -13.10
CA ARG A 514 33.17 -16.22 -12.85
C ARG A 514 33.43 -16.50 -11.38
N GLU A 515 32.91 -15.66 -10.50
CA GLU A 515 33.02 -15.84 -9.04
C GLU A 515 31.99 -16.84 -8.50
N SER A 516 30.91 -17.10 -9.26
CA SER A 516 29.91 -18.10 -8.89
C SER A 516 30.49 -19.51 -8.98
N PRO A 517 30.30 -20.36 -7.96
CA PRO A 517 30.70 -21.75 -8.04
C PRO A 517 29.97 -22.43 -9.21
N GLY A 518 30.72 -23.14 -10.04
CA GLY A 518 30.15 -23.99 -11.08
C GLY A 518 29.27 -25.08 -10.48
N VAL A 519 28.46 -25.73 -11.31
CA VAL A 519 27.51 -26.76 -10.89
C VAL A 519 28.18 -27.89 -10.09
N ASP A 520 29.43 -28.22 -10.41
CA ASP A 520 30.25 -29.22 -9.70
C ASP A 520 30.61 -28.81 -8.27
N ALA A 521 30.63 -27.51 -7.96
CA ALA A 521 30.90 -26.95 -6.65
C ALA A 521 29.62 -26.69 -5.82
N GLY A 522 28.44 -27.04 -6.36
CA GLY A 522 27.15 -27.06 -5.67
C GLY A 522 26.09 -26.10 -6.24
N SER A 523 24.88 -26.17 -5.69
CA SER A 523 23.68 -25.44 -6.16
C SER A 523 23.52 -24.04 -5.54
N ARG A 524 24.63 -23.34 -5.26
CA ARG A 524 24.61 -22.05 -4.53
C ARG A 524 24.40 -20.84 -5.45
N SER A 525 24.41 -21.04 -6.76
CA SER A 525 24.18 -19.98 -7.74
C SER A 525 22.82 -20.18 -8.41
N ASP A 526 22.10 -19.07 -8.54
CA ASP A 526 20.85 -18.99 -9.31
C ASP A 526 21.12 -18.62 -10.79
N HIS A 527 22.34 -18.90 -11.28
CA HIS A 527 22.71 -18.65 -12.66
C HIS A 527 22.07 -19.70 -13.60
N ASP A 528 21.62 -19.25 -14.77
CA ASP A 528 21.02 -20.11 -15.80
C ASP A 528 22.12 -20.82 -16.59
N TYR A 529 22.55 -21.99 -16.14
CA TYR A 529 23.62 -22.79 -16.76
C TYR A 529 23.19 -23.35 -18.14
N GLY A 530 23.98 -23.18 -19.19
CA GLY A 530 23.71 -23.81 -20.50
C GLY A 530 24.63 -23.43 -21.66
N HIS A 531 24.35 -23.98 -22.85
CA HIS A 531 25.17 -23.82 -24.07
C HIS A 531 25.26 -22.38 -24.63
N SER A 532 24.49 -21.43 -24.09
CA SER A 532 24.46 -20.03 -24.57
C SER A 532 25.04 -19.03 -23.57
N ASP A 533 25.77 -19.49 -22.56
CA ASP A 533 26.31 -18.63 -21.48
C ASP A 533 27.30 -17.58 -21.98
N GLU A 534 28.04 -17.86 -23.05
CA GLU A 534 28.98 -16.92 -23.68
C GLU A 534 28.28 -15.86 -24.55
N THR A 535 27.06 -16.13 -25.02
CA THR A 535 26.36 -15.25 -25.97
C THR A 535 25.65 -14.12 -25.24
N LEU A 536 25.85 -12.88 -25.71
CA LEU A 536 25.17 -11.71 -25.16
C LEU A 536 23.67 -11.80 -25.48
N ARG A 537 22.86 -11.98 -24.43
CA ARG A 537 21.39 -12.09 -24.53
C ARG A 537 20.72 -10.86 -23.91
N PRO A 538 20.04 -10.01 -24.70
CA PRO A 538 19.40 -8.79 -24.18
C PRO A 538 18.41 -9.07 -23.04
N GLY A 539 17.62 -10.14 -23.15
CA GLY A 539 16.67 -10.54 -22.10
C GLY A 539 17.33 -10.97 -20.78
N ARG A 540 18.54 -11.58 -20.82
CA ARG A 540 19.29 -11.92 -19.61
C ARG A 540 19.82 -10.66 -18.92
N MET A 541 20.33 -9.70 -19.71
CA MET A 541 20.79 -8.41 -19.18
C MET A 541 19.65 -7.57 -18.59
N ALA A 542 18.54 -7.44 -19.30
CA ALA A 542 17.36 -6.72 -18.80
C ALA A 542 16.83 -7.36 -17.50
N ALA A 543 16.81 -8.70 -17.42
CA ALA A 543 16.46 -9.40 -16.19
C ALA A 543 17.45 -9.12 -15.03
N TRP A 544 18.75 -9.05 -15.31
CA TRP A 544 19.75 -8.70 -14.29
C TRP A 544 19.54 -7.26 -13.79
N VAL A 545 19.34 -6.29 -14.68
CA VAL A 545 19.06 -4.89 -14.31
C VAL A 545 17.83 -4.81 -13.40
N PHE A 546 16.73 -5.47 -13.78
CA PHE A 546 15.52 -5.46 -12.97
C PHE A 546 15.67 -6.14 -11.60
N ARG A 547 16.50 -7.19 -11.50
CA ARG A 547 16.72 -7.88 -10.23
C ARG A 547 17.66 -7.13 -9.30
N ILE A 548 18.74 -6.57 -9.85
CA ILE A 548 19.86 -6.03 -9.07
C ILE A 548 19.80 -4.51 -8.95
N GLU A 549 19.65 -3.78 -10.06
CA GLU A 549 19.62 -2.30 -10.01
C GLU A 549 18.26 -1.79 -9.50
N ASP A 550 17.17 -2.42 -9.94
CA ASP A 550 15.81 -1.99 -9.55
C ASP A 550 15.26 -2.76 -8.33
N GLU A 551 16.08 -3.62 -7.71
CA GLU A 551 15.73 -4.47 -6.55
C GLU A 551 14.39 -5.23 -6.74
N GLY A 552 14.11 -5.67 -7.97
CA GLY A 552 12.84 -6.30 -8.37
C GLY A 552 12.75 -7.80 -8.08
N ASP A 553 13.60 -8.34 -7.20
CA ASP A 553 13.57 -9.75 -6.85
C ASP A 553 12.23 -10.14 -6.19
N ARG A 554 11.75 -11.34 -6.50
CA ARG A 554 10.44 -11.83 -6.03
C ARG A 554 10.34 -11.94 -4.50
N ILE A 555 11.44 -12.27 -3.85
CA ILE A 555 11.51 -12.59 -2.42
C ILE A 555 12.54 -11.67 -1.78
N LYS A 556 12.19 -11.12 -0.61
CA LYS A 556 13.14 -10.39 0.25
C LYS A 556 14.09 -11.36 0.93
N TRP A 557 15.39 -11.07 0.94
CA TRP A 557 16.42 -11.87 1.61
C TRP A 557 17.03 -11.18 2.82
#